data_AF-A0A1I6AD75-F1
#
_entry.id   AF-A0A1I6AD75-F1
#
_cell.length_a   1.000
_cell.length_b   1.000
_cell.length_c   1.000
_cell.angle_alpha   90.00
_cell.angle_beta   90.00
_cell.angle_gamma   90.00
#
_symmetry.space_group_name_H-M   'P 1'
#
loop_
_entity.id
_entity.type
_entity.pdbx_description
1 polymer ?
#
loop_
_entity_poly.entity_id
_entity_poly.type
_entity_poly.pdbx_seq_one_letter_code
_entity_poly.pdbx_strand_id
1 'polypeptide(L)'
;MAEYGHPDYKGAAKMLGFALARQNFEGWRDFSDFSALALSDDERTSISWAALRSLDTSHAEAVAKAILGDAGSPLPAFLSPMEDARWWASFASRAERKAYALASFEALHLSDQQAFIQHISEIEVAV
;
A
#
# COMPACT_ATOMS: atom_id res chain seq x y z
N MET A 1 -16.63 -21.99 -27.94
CA MET A 1 -16.26 -21.82 -26.52
C MET A 1 -14.96 -22.56 -26.19
N ALA A 2 -13.91 -22.43 -27.02
CA ALA A 2 -12.65 -23.16 -26.85
C ALA A 2 -11.45 -22.28 -27.25
N GLU A 3 -11.46 -21.02 -26.82
CA GLU A 3 -10.40 -20.05 -27.16
C GLU A 3 -9.74 -19.41 -25.91
N TYR A 4 -10.14 -19.81 -24.70
CA TYR A 4 -9.64 -19.23 -23.43
C TYR A 4 -9.13 -20.28 -22.42
N GLY A 5 -8.55 -21.37 -22.90
CA GLY A 5 -8.10 -22.47 -22.05
C GLY A 5 -6.61 -22.71 -22.12
N HIS A 6 -5.78 -21.84 -21.53
CA HIS A 6 -4.42 -22.26 -21.22
C HIS A 6 -4.52 -23.39 -20.18
N PRO A 7 -3.89 -24.56 -20.40
CA PRO A 7 -4.02 -25.73 -19.50
C PRO A 7 -3.75 -25.40 -18.02
N ASP A 8 -2.98 -24.35 -17.78
CA ASP A 8 -2.50 -23.93 -16.47
C ASP A 8 -3.55 -23.20 -15.61
N TYR A 9 -4.65 -22.70 -16.20
CA TYR A 9 -5.73 -22.05 -15.42
C TYR A 9 -6.44 -23.03 -14.48
N LYS A 10 -6.62 -24.28 -14.92
CA LYS A 10 -7.16 -25.35 -14.06
C LYS A 10 -6.22 -25.67 -12.90
N GLY A 11 -4.90 -25.57 -13.12
CA GLY A 11 -3.89 -25.71 -12.09
C GLY A 11 -3.98 -24.57 -11.07
N ALA A 12 -4.01 -23.32 -11.54
CA ALA A 12 -4.08 -22.14 -10.69
C ALA A 12 -5.33 -22.14 -9.81
N ALA A 13 -6.49 -22.50 -10.38
CA ALA A 13 -7.74 -22.62 -9.62
C ALA A 13 -7.66 -23.70 -8.52
N LYS A 14 -7.03 -24.85 -8.81
CA LYS A 14 -6.81 -25.90 -7.80
C LYS A 14 -5.86 -25.44 -6.70
N MET A 15 -4.76 -24.78 -7.06
CA MET A 15 -3.80 -24.26 -6.10
C MET A 15 -4.42 -23.20 -5.18
N LEU A 16 -5.26 -22.32 -5.73
CA LEU A 16 -6.05 -21.38 -4.93
C LEU A 16 -6.96 -22.12 -3.95
N GLY A 17 -7.66 -23.17 -4.40
CA GLY A 17 -8.48 -24.01 -3.53
C GLY A 17 -7.68 -24.66 -2.39
N PHE A 18 -6.47 -25.14 -2.67
CA PHE A 18 -5.57 -25.69 -1.65
C PHE A 18 -5.09 -24.64 -0.64
N ALA A 19 -4.71 -23.45 -1.11
CA ALA A 19 -4.30 -22.35 -0.25
C ALA A 19 -5.43 -21.95 0.72
N LEU A 20 -6.66 -21.83 0.20
CA LEU A 20 -7.86 -21.55 0.98
C LEU A 20 -8.16 -22.66 2.01
N ALA A 21 -7.99 -23.93 1.65
CA ALA A 21 -8.26 -25.05 2.54
C ALA A 21 -7.22 -25.18 3.68
N ARG A 22 -5.96 -24.84 3.42
CA ARG A 22 -4.88 -24.92 4.42
C ARG A 22 -4.86 -23.76 5.42
N GLN A 23 -5.38 -22.59 5.04
CA GLN A 23 -5.44 -21.38 5.87
C GLN A 23 -4.13 -21.02 6.58
N ASN A 24 -2.99 -21.30 5.94
CA ASN A 24 -1.68 -21.02 6.48
C ASN A 24 -0.81 -20.26 5.47
N PHE A 25 0.26 -19.63 5.95
CA PHE A 25 1.14 -18.82 5.12
C PHE A 25 1.81 -19.63 4.00
N GLU A 26 2.19 -20.88 4.29
CA GLU A 26 2.86 -21.76 3.34
C GLU A 26 1.98 -22.10 2.13
N GLY A 27 0.70 -22.38 2.33
CA GLY A 27 -0.24 -22.64 1.23
C GLY A 27 -0.41 -21.43 0.31
N TRP A 28 -0.41 -20.22 0.86
CA TRP A 28 -0.45 -18.99 0.07
C TRP A 28 0.87 -18.71 -0.67
N ARG A 29 2.02 -19.07 -0.07
CA ARG A 29 3.32 -19.02 -0.74
C ARG A 29 3.37 -19.99 -1.93
N ASP A 30 2.96 -21.24 -1.73
CA ASP A 30 2.90 -22.26 -2.79
C ASP A 30 1.99 -21.80 -3.95
N PHE A 31 0.86 -21.14 -3.64
CA PHE A 31 -0.03 -20.55 -4.65
C PHE A 31 0.67 -19.43 -5.42
N SER A 32 1.37 -18.51 -4.74
CA SER A 32 2.13 -17.44 -5.38
C SER A 32 3.17 -17.98 -6.37
N ASP A 33 3.97 -18.96 -5.94
CA ASP A 33 5.02 -19.58 -6.76
C ASP A 33 4.41 -20.31 -7.96
N PHE A 34 3.33 -21.06 -7.76
CA PHE A 34 2.63 -21.72 -8.85
C PHE A 34 2.02 -20.72 -9.83
N SER A 35 1.38 -19.65 -9.34
CA SER A 35 0.81 -18.59 -10.18
C SER A 35 1.88 -17.90 -11.02
N ALA A 36 3.10 -17.70 -10.51
CA ALA A 36 4.20 -17.14 -11.29
C ALA A 36 4.64 -18.04 -12.46
N LEU A 37 4.47 -19.36 -12.34
CA LEU A 37 4.75 -20.32 -13.42
C LEU A 37 3.58 -20.48 -14.40
N ALA A 38 2.34 -20.37 -13.89
CA ALA A 38 1.11 -20.73 -14.59
C ALA A 38 0.38 -19.56 -15.27
N LEU A 39 0.61 -18.32 -14.81
CA LEU A 39 -0.14 -17.14 -15.21
C LEU A 39 0.80 -16.05 -15.73
N SER A 40 0.33 -15.25 -16.67
CA SER A 40 1.06 -14.07 -17.16
C SER A 40 1.10 -12.94 -16.13
N ASP A 41 1.99 -11.98 -16.33
CA ASP A 41 2.12 -10.81 -15.46
C ASP A 41 0.82 -9.98 -15.41
N ASP A 42 0.13 -9.85 -16.54
CA ASP A 42 -1.15 -9.13 -16.65
C ASP A 42 -2.27 -9.83 -15.87
N GLU A 43 -2.30 -11.17 -15.93
CA GLU A 43 -3.28 -11.99 -15.19
C GLU A 43 -3.03 -11.89 -13.68
N ARG A 44 -1.78 -12.00 -13.24
CA ARG A 44 -1.42 -11.86 -11.81
C ARG A 44 -1.68 -10.44 -11.32
N THR A 45 -1.45 -9.43 -12.15
CA THR A 45 -1.79 -8.03 -11.84
C THR A 45 -3.29 -7.86 -11.67
N SER A 46 -4.10 -8.43 -12.58
CA SER A 46 -5.56 -8.37 -12.50
C SER A 46 -6.12 -9.08 -11.27
N ILE A 47 -5.57 -10.25 -10.91
CA ILE A 47 -5.92 -10.97 -9.68
C ILE A 47 -5.55 -10.15 -8.45
N SER A 48 -4.34 -9.59 -8.41
CA SER A 48 -3.87 -8.77 -7.29
C SER A 48 -4.74 -7.54 -7.09
N TRP A 49 -5.11 -6.86 -8.19
CA TRP A 49 -6.05 -5.74 -8.16
C TRP A 49 -7.41 -6.15 -7.60
N ALA A 50 -7.98 -7.28 -8.07
CA ALA A 50 -9.28 -7.76 -7.61
C ALA A 50 -9.24 -8.13 -6.12
N ALA A 51 -8.17 -8.78 -5.67
CA ALA A 51 -7.96 -9.15 -4.28
C ALA A 51 -7.85 -7.90 -3.38
N LEU A 52 -6.97 -6.95 -3.74
CA LEU A 52 -6.79 -5.70 -2.99
C LEU A 52 -8.07 -4.86 -2.95
N ARG A 53 -8.82 -4.78 -4.05
CA ARG A 53 -10.09 -4.04 -4.14
C ARG A 53 -11.19 -4.61 -3.23
N SER A 54 -11.10 -5.88 -2.86
CA SER A 54 -12.09 -6.53 -1.97
C SER A 54 -11.85 -6.28 -0.48
N LEU A 55 -10.71 -5.68 -0.12
CA LEU A 55 -10.35 -5.30 1.24
C LEU A 55 -10.81 -3.88 1.55
N ASP A 56 -11.01 -3.55 2.83
CA ASP A 56 -11.05 -2.15 3.23
C ASP A 56 -9.66 -1.50 3.06
N THR A 57 -9.64 -0.17 3.02
CA THR A 57 -8.42 0.61 2.77
C THR A 57 -7.29 0.26 3.73
N SER A 58 -7.58 -0.01 5.01
CA SER A 58 -6.52 -0.27 5.99
C SER A 58 -5.85 -1.62 5.77
N HIS A 59 -6.61 -2.66 5.44
CA HIS A 59 -6.05 -3.97 5.11
C HIS A 59 -5.36 -3.97 3.75
N ALA A 60 -5.90 -3.27 2.75
CA ALA A 60 -5.25 -3.12 1.46
C ALA A 60 -3.88 -2.43 1.59
N GLU A 61 -3.80 -1.34 2.37
CA GLU A 61 -2.55 -0.64 2.69
C GLU A 61 -1.57 -1.56 3.45
N ALA A 62 -2.06 -2.36 4.40
CA ALA A 62 -1.22 -3.28 5.16
C ALA A 62 -0.60 -4.38 4.29
N VAL A 63 -1.37 -4.95 3.34
CA VAL A 63 -0.85 -5.93 2.37
C VAL A 63 0.18 -5.29 1.45
N ALA A 64 -0.12 -4.10 0.90
CA ALA A 64 0.82 -3.38 0.04
C ALA A 64 2.14 -3.10 0.78
N LYS A 65 2.08 -2.62 2.02
CA LYS A 65 3.25 -2.41 2.88
C LYS A 65 4.05 -3.68 3.15
N ALA A 66 3.37 -4.79 3.43
CA ALA A 66 4.06 -6.06 3.72
C ALA A 66 4.89 -6.58 2.53
N ILE A 67 4.49 -6.24 1.30
CA ILE A 67 5.14 -6.69 0.07
C ILE A 67 6.12 -5.65 -0.50
N LEU A 68 5.71 -4.38 -0.54
CA LEU A 68 6.48 -3.30 -1.18
C LEU A 68 7.40 -2.55 -0.21
N GLY A 69 7.17 -2.71 1.10
CA GLY A 69 7.79 -1.88 2.13
C GLY A 69 7.08 -0.52 2.30
N ASP A 70 7.70 0.31 3.12
CA ASP A 70 7.30 1.67 3.45
C ASP A 70 8.31 2.65 2.83
N ALA A 71 8.02 3.96 2.80
CA ALA A 71 8.97 4.96 2.33
C ALA A 71 10.24 5.01 3.19
N GLY A 72 10.15 4.58 4.45
CA GLY A 72 11.19 4.71 5.44
C GLY A 72 11.34 6.15 5.91
N SER A 73 12.46 6.44 6.56
CA SER A 73 12.73 7.78 7.08
C SER A 73 12.86 8.81 5.95
N PRO A 74 12.34 10.04 6.13
CA PRO A 74 12.61 11.14 5.21
C PRO A 74 14.12 11.31 5.04
N LEU A 75 14.57 11.43 3.79
CA LEU A 75 15.97 11.75 3.50
C LEU A 75 16.29 13.17 3.98
N PRO A 76 17.56 13.47 4.29
CA PRO A 76 17.98 14.84 4.57
C PRO A 76 17.56 15.77 3.44
N ALA A 77 16.99 16.93 3.80
CA ALA A 77 16.60 17.93 2.80
C ALA A 77 17.83 18.42 2.03
N PHE A 78 17.70 18.60 0.72
CA PHE A 78 18.80 19.04 -0.15
C PHE A 78 18.71 20.53 -0.46
N LEU A 79 17.58 21.01 -1.00
CA LEU A 79 17.39 22.42 -1.42
C LEU A 79 16.20 23.10 -0.75
N SER A 80 15.09 22.38 -0.61
CA SER A 80 13.85 22.93 -0.06
C SER A 80 13.21 21.92 0.88
N PRO A 81 13.29 22.13 2.20
CA PRO A 81 12.70 21.20 3.18
C PRO A 81 11.21 20.92 2.92
N MET A 82 10.47 21.91 2.41
CA MET A 82 9.04 21.74 2.11
C MET A 82 8.80 20.93 0.83
N GLU A 83 9.58 21.14 -0.23
CA GLU A 83 9.45 20.34 -1.46
C GLU A 83 9.86 18.89 -1.21
N ASP A 84 10.97 18.68 -0.50
CA ASP A 84 11.45 17.35 -0.12
C ASP A 84 10.44 16.61 0.77
N ALA A 85 9.84 17.32 1.74
CA ALA A 85 8.78 16.77 2.59
C ALA A 85 7.53 16.38 1.77
N ARG A 86 7.12 17.20 0.80
CA ARG A 86 5.99 16.88 -0.10
C ARG A 86 6.29 15.69 -1.00
N TRP A 87 7.50 15.64 -1.55
CA TRP A 87 7.95 14.52 -2.37
C TRP A 87 7.91 13.22 -1.57
N TRP A 88 8.52 13.18 -0.38
CA TRP A 88 8.47 12.01 0.51
C TRP A 88 7.02 11.62 0.87
N ALA A 89 6.18 12.59 1.26
CA ALA A 89 4.80 12.33 1.65
C ALA A 89 3.94 11.74 0.50
N SER A 90 4.32 11.96 -0.76
CA SER A 90 3.61 11.45 -1.93
C SER A 90 3.67 9.93 -2.08
N PHE A 91 4.71 9.28 -1.55
CA PHE A 91 4.88 7.82 -1.59
C PHE A 91 4.98 7.17 -0.20
N ALA A 92 5.03 7.96 0.89
CA ALA A 92 4.92 7.45 2.25
C ALA A 92 3.58 6.74 2.52
N SER A 93 3.60 5.75 3.41
CA SER A 93 2.36 5.10 3.84
C SER A 93 1.53 6.04 4.71
N ARG A 94 0.25 5.71 4.89
CA ARG A 94 -0.64 6.48 5.78
C ARG A 94 -0.13 6.52 7.21
N ALA A 95 0.45 5.42 7.69
CA ALA A 95 1.01 5.33 9.03
C ALA A 95 2.24 6.25 9.17
N GLU A 96 3.15 6.23 8.19
CA GLU A 96 4.33 7.10 8.19
C GLU A 96 3.94 8.58 8.17
N ARG A 97 3.04 8.98 7.26
CA ARG A 97 2.57 10.38 7.21
C ARG A 97 2.01 10.85 8.55
N LYS A 98 1.19 10.04 9.22
CA LYS A 98 0.62 10.39 10.53
C LYS A 98 1.70 10.51 11.60
N ALA A 99 2.64 9.56 11.65
CA ALA A 99 3.70 9.55 12.64
C ALA A 99 4.61 10.78 12.49
N TYR A 100 5.09 11.04 11.28
CA TYR A 100 5.98 12.18 11.02
C TYR A 100 5.25 13.52 11.13
N ALA A 101 3.98 13.61 10.74
CA ALA A 101 3.20 14.84 10.91
C ALA A 101 3.00 15.18 12.40
N LEU A 102 2.59 14.21 13.23
CA LEU A 102 2.37 14.43 14.65
C LEU A 102 3.69 14.79 15.36
N ALA A 103 4.74 14.01 15.14
CA ALA A 103 6.04 14.26 15.76
C ALA A 103 6.62 15.63 15.35
N SER A 104 6.45 16.03 14.08
CA SER A 104 6.91 17.35 13.61
C SER A 104 6.11 18.48 14.24
N PHE A 105 4.78 18.32 14.37
CA PHE A 105 3.91 19.30 15.00
C PHE A 105 4.21 19.47 16.51
N GLU A 106 4.37 18.36 17.24
CA GLU A 106 4.68 18.38 18.68
C GLU A 106 6.04 19.04 18.98
N ALA A 107 6.98 19.00 18.03
CA ALA A 107 8.29 19.62 18.15
C ALA A 107 8.30 21.15 17.90
N LEU A 108 7.22 21.72 17.36
CA LEU A 108 7.11 23.16 17.13
C LEU A 108 6.93 23.94 18.44
N HIS A 109 7.35 25.21 18.45
CA HIS A 109 7.01 26.12 19.54
C HIS A 109 5.50 26.37 19.58
N LEU A 110 4.94 26.68 20.76
CA LEU A 110 3.49 26.87 20.93
C LEU A 110 2.89 27.93 19.99
N SER A 111 3.63 29.01 19.72
CA SER A 111 3.21 30.03 18.74
C SER A 111 3.06 29.46 17.33
N ASP A 112 3.96 28.56 16.95
CA ASP A 112 4.01 27.98 15.61
C ASP A 112 2.98 26.87 15.47
N GLN A 113 2.72 26.11 16.54
CA GLN A 113 1.59 25.18 16.62
C GLN A 113 0.25 25.90 16.42
N GLN A 114 0.06 27.06 17.08
CA GLN A 114 -1.14 27.87 16.92
C GLN A 114 -1.29 28.41 15.50
N ALA A 115 -0.20 28.93 14.91
CA ALA A 115 -0.20 29.39 13.53
C ALA A 115 -0.53 28.25 12.55
N PHE A 116 0.00 27.04 12.79
CA PHE A 116 -0.31 25.86 11.98
C PHE A 116 -1.79 25.47 12.08
N ILE A 117 -2.35 25.42 13.29
CA ILE A 117 -3.78 25.13 13.51
C ILE A 117 -4.64 26.16 12.77
N GLN A 118 -4.34 27.46 12.90
CA GLN A 118 -5.08 28.50 12.21
C GLN A 118 -5.06 28.29 10.69
N HIS A 119 -3.88 28.01 10.13
CA HIS A 119 -3.71 27.78 8.70
C HIS A 119 -4.57 26.61 8.18
N ILE A 120 -4.59 25.47 8.88
CA ILE A 120 -5.37 24.30 8.44
C ILE A 120 -6.88 24.47 8.67
N SER A 121 -7.28 25.21 9.70
CA SER A 121 -8.70 25.52 9.95
C SER A 121 -9.28 26.49 8.92
N GLU A 122 -8.49 27.43 8.39
CA GLU A 122 -8.90 28.31 7.29
C GLU A 122 -9.15 27.53 5.99
N ILE A 123 -8.43 26.41 5.77
CA ILE A 123 -8.59 25.55 4.60
C ILE A 123 -9.88 24.70 4.66
N GLU A 124 -10.34 24.32 5.86
CA GLU A 124 -11.59 23.53 6.04
C GLU A 124 -12.88 24.31 5.73
N VAL A 125 -12.86 25.64 5.77
CA VAL A 125 -14.05 26.49 5.54
C VAL A 125 -14.30 26.76 4.04
N ALA A 126 -13.34 26.42 3.17
CA ALA A 126 -13.46 26.52 1.72
C ALA A 126 -13.90 25.19 1.10
N VAL A 127 -15.12 24.72 1.41
CA VAL A 127 -15.79 23.58 0.75
C VAL A 127 -17.21 23.96 0.38
#